data_AF-A0A3D0C4G4-F1
#
_entry.id   AF-A0A3D0C4G4-F1
#
_cell.length_a   1.000
_cell.length_b   1.000
_cell.length_c   1.000
_cell.angle_alpha   90.00
_cell.angle_beta   90.00
_cell.angle_gamma   90.00
#
_symmetry.space_group_name_H-M   'P 1'
#
loop_
_entity.id
_entity.type
_entity.pdbx_description
1 polymer ?
#
loop_
_entity_poly.entity_id
_entity_poly.type
_entity_poly.pdbx_seq_one_letter_code
_entity_poly.pdbx_strand_id
1 'polypeptide(L)' 'MDNWLAIFMIIITVVIIIGNLSTFQKSSKQKMRKTSLNDRAETLPRSNKSAHKMESVEKNKREGKT' A
#
# COMPACT_ATOMS: atom_id res chain seq x y z
N MET A 1 15.14 44.48 23.31
CA MET A 1 15.40 43.02 23.39
C MET A 1 14.05 42.31 23.43
N ASP A 2 13.20 42.51 22.41
CA ASP A 2 11.74 42.45 22.65
C ASP A 2 11.03 41.43 21.75
N ASN A 3 11.77 40.77 20.86
CA ASN A 3 11.21 39.78 19.92
C ASN A 3 11.71 38.35 20.18
N TRP A 4 12.61 38.16 21.14
CA TRP A 4 13.17 36.83 21.42
C TRP A 4 12.11 35.85 21.94
N LEU A 5 11.15 36.34 22.74
CA LEU A 5 10.04 35.54 23.25
C LEU A 5 9.09 35.10 22.12
N ALA A 6 8.79 35.99 21.17
CA ALA A 6 7.92 35.67 20.03
C ALA A 6 8.57 34.61 19.11
N ILE A 7 9.87 34.75 18.86
CA ILE A 7 10.64 33.76 18.08
C ILE A 7 10.64 32.40 18.80
N PHE A 8 10.83 32.39 20.12
CA PHE A 8 10.82 31.16 20.92
C PHE A 8 9.48 30.42 20.87
N MET A 9 8.36 31.15 20.98
CA MET A 9 7.02 30.58 20.87
C MET A 9 6.77 29.95 19.50
N ILE A 10 7.18 30.61 18.42
CA ILE A 10 7.06 30.08 17.05
C ILE A 10 7.84 28.78 16.91
N ILE A 11 9.08 28.73 17.42
CA ILE A 11 9.91 27.52 17.39
C ILE A 11 9.24 26.37 18.15
N ILE A 12 8.71 26.62 19.35
CA ILE A 12 8.00 25.59 20.13
C ILE A 12 6.80 25.04 19.37
N THR A 13 5.97 25.92 18.79
CA THR A 13 4.78 25.50 18.03
C THR A 13 5.17 24.65 16.83
N VAL A 14 6.20 25.06 16.07
CA VAL A 14 6.71 24.30 14.92
C VAL A 14 7.28 22.95 15.35
N VAL A 15 8.04 22.88 16.45
CA VAL A 15 8.60 21.63 16.98
C VAL A 15 7.51 20.68 17.45
N ILE A 16 6.44 21.16 18.07
CA ILE A 16 5.30 20.31 18.49
C ILE A 16 4.56 19.77 17.26
N ILE A 17 4.30 20.60 16.26
CA ILE A 17 3.61 20.17 15.03
C ILE A 17 4.48 19.17 14.25
N ILE A 18 5.76 19.47 14.01
CA ILE A 18 6.69 18.57 13.31
C ILE A 18 6.95 17.31 14.14
N GLY A 19 7.12 17.44 15.45
CA GLY A 19 7.31 16.31 16.36
C GLY A 19 6.12 15.36 16.33
N ASN A 20 4.90 15.90 16.40
CA ASN A 20 3.68 15.10 16.29
C ASN A 20 3.52 14.51 14.88
N LEU A 21 3.74 15.30 13.83
CA LEU A 21 3.65 14.88 12.42
C LEU A 21 4.69 13.80 12.06
N SER A 22 5.90 13.86 12.63
CA SER A 22 6.96 12.86 12.48
C SER A 22 6.53 11.50 13.04
N THR A 23 5.80 11.49 14.16
CA THR A 23 5.16 10.28 14.69
C THR A 23 4.01 9.78 13.79
N PHE A 24 3.27 10.69 13.14
CA PHE A 24 2.18 10.34 12.24
C PHE A 24 2.67 9.62 10.97
N GLN A 25 3.85 9.98 10.45
CA GLN A 25 4.48 9.26 9.34
C GLN A 25 4.86 7.81 9.69
N LYS A 26 5.24 7.54 10.96
CA LYS A 26 5.50 6.17 11.43
C LYS A 26 4.22 5.31 11.41
N SER A 27 3.06 5.89 11.73
CA SER A 27 1.79 5.17 11.68
C SER A 27 1.34 4.89 10.23
N SER A 28 1.51 5.85 9.32
CA SER A 28 1.08 5.69 7.91
C SER A 28 1.88 4.66 7.12
N LYS A 29 3.14 4.37 7.51
CA LYS A 29 3.97 3.34 6.84
C LYS A 29 3.73 1.93 7.40
N GLN A 30 2.96 1.81 8.48
CA GLN A 30 2.58 0.52 9.04
C GLN A 30 1.44 -0.07 8.20
N LYS A 31 1.77 -0.96 7.26
CA LYS A 31 0.76 -1.71 6.51
C LYS A 31 -0.14 -2.45 7.51
N MET A 32 -1.46 -2.28 7.38
CA MET A 32 -2.47 -2.94 8.22
C MET A 32 -2.37 -4.47 8.21
N ARG A 33 -1.71 -5.05 7.20
CA ARG A 33 -1.40 -6.48 7.14
C ARG A 33 0.02 -6.70 6.61
N LYS A 34 0.74 -7.66 7.22
CA LYS A 34 2.12 -8.04 6.83
C LYS A 34 2.20 -8.68 5.43
N THR A 35 1.12 -9.30 4.96
CA THR A 35 1.05 -10.03 3.68
C THR A 35 -0.11 -9.49 2.83
N SER A 36 -0.02 -9.53 1.49
CA SER A 36 -1.18 -9.20 0.67
C SER A 36 -2.27 -10.29 0.79
N LEU A 37 -3.50 -10.02 0.34
CA LEU A 37 -4.62 -10.97 0.41
C LEU A 37 -4.33 -12.19 -0.47
N ASN A 38 -3.56 -11.96 -1.52
CA ASN A 38 -3.24 -12.93 -2.54
C ASN A 38 -1.93 -13.68 -2.23
N ASP A 39 -1.14 -13.21 -1.25
CA ASP A 39 0.12 -13.84 -0.82
C ASP A 39 -0.07 -14.76 0.39
N ARG A 40 -1.32 -15.02 0.80
CA ARG A 40 -1.59 -15.91 1.92
C ARG A 40 -1.26 -17.35 1.52
N ALA A 41 -0.82 -18.15 2.47
CA ALA A 41 -0.54 -19.58 2.23
C ALA A 41 -1.79 -20.37 1.75
N GLU A 42 -2.99 -19.81 1.97
CA GLU A 42 -4.26 -20.34 1.47
C GLU A 42 -4.54 -20.01 0.00
N THR A 43 -3.91 -18.94 -0.55
CA THR A 43 -4.06 -18.49 -1.94
C THR A 43 -2.86 -18.85 -2.81
N LEU A 44 -1.69 -19.12 -2.20
CA LEU A 44 -0.59 -19.79 -2.89
C LEU A 44 -1.01 -21.24 -3.24
N PRO A 45 -0.62 -21.77 -4.40
CA PRO A 45 -1.04 -23.09 -4.84
C PRO A 45 -0.64 -24.12 -3.77
N ARG A 46 -1.65 -24.78 -3.17
CA ARG A 46 -1.52 -25.80 -2.11
C ARG A 46 -0.76 -27.07 -2.53
N SER A 47 -0.10 -27.07 -3.68
CA SER A 47 0.52 -28.25 -4.29
C SER A 47 1.44 -27.82 -5.43
N ASN A 48 2.50 -28.59 -5.70
CA ASN A 48 3.31 -28.54 -6.93
C ASN A 48 2.50 -28.94 -8.19
N LYS A 49 1.19 -28.65 -8.23
CA LYS A 49 0.33 -28.91 -9.38
C LYS A 49 0.41 -27.73 -10.32
N SER A 50 0.72 -28.03 -11.58
CA SER A 50 0.69 -27.07 -12.68
C SER A 50 -0.64 -26.30 -12.69
N ALA A 51 -0.58 -24.99 -12.90
CA ALA A 51 -1.77 -24.16 -13.05
C ALA A 51 -2.62 -24.71 -14.21
N HIS A 52 -3.93 -24.86 -13.99
CA HIS A 52 -4.83 -25.33 -15.04
C HIS A 52 -4.85 -24.30 -16.18
N LYS A 53 -4.25 -24.67 -17.31
CA LYS A 53 -4.23 -23.84 -18.52
C LYS A 53 -5.55 -24.08 -19.25
N MET A 54 -6.45 -23.09 -19.24
CA MET A 54 -7.62 -23.15 -20.12
C MET A 54 -7.16 -23.05 -21.57
N GLU A 55 -7.69 -23.93 -22.42
CA GLU A 55 -7.46 -23.80 -23.85
C GLU A 55 -8.10 -22.50 -24.34
N SER A 56 -7.30 -21.68 -25.02
CA SER A 56 -7.80 -20.46 -25.64
C SER A 56 -8.78 -20.87 -26.72
N VAL A 57 -10.07 -20.58 -26.53
CA VAL A 57 -11.06 -20.70 -27.60
C VAL A 57 -10.62 -19.77 -28.72
N GLU A 58 -10.13 -20.34 -29.83
CA GLU A 58 -9.77 -19.57 -31.01
C GLU A 58 -11.00 -18.77 -31.47
N LYS A 59 -10.92 -17.45 -31.30
CA LYS A 59 -12.00 -16.52 -31.65
C LYS A 59 -12.33 -16.53 -33.16
N ASN A 60 -11.46 -17.13 -33.98
CA ASN A 60 -11.61 -17.17 -35.45
C ASN A 60 -12.68 -18.13 -35.97
N LYS A 61 -13.28 -19.02 -35.16
CA LYS A 61 -14.33 -19.93 -35.65
C LYS A 61 -15.76 -19.37 -35.60
N ARG A 62 -15.97 -18.20 -34.96
CA ARG A 62 -17.32 -17.64 -34.75
C ARG A 62 -17.74 -16.58 -35.77
N GLU A 63 -16.88 -16.20 -36.71
CA GLU A 63 -17.17 -15.13 -37.68
C GLU A 63 -17.49 -15.62 -39.11
N GLY A 64 -17.51 -16.94 -39.36
CA GLY A 64 -17.59 -17.49 -40.73
C GLY A 64 -18.77 -18.41 -41.03
N LYS A 65 -19.90 -18.29 -40.32
CA LYS A 65 -21.11 -19.06 -40.65
C LYS A 65 -22.36 -18.20 -40.53
N THR A 66 -22.42 -17.18 -41.39
CA THR A 66 -23.66 -16.55 -41.85
C THR A 66 -23.95 -17.05 -43.25
#